data_AF-A0A1G2HTX3-F1
#
_entry.id   AF-A0A1G2HTX3-F1
#
_cell.length_a   1.000
_cell.length_b   1.000
_cell.length_c   1.000
_cell.angle_alpha   90.00
_cell.angle_beta   90.00
_cell.angle_gamma   90.00
#
_symmetry.space_group_name_H-M   'P 1'
#
loop_
_entity.id
_entity.type
_entity.pdbx_description
1 polymer ?
#
loop_
_entity_poly.entity_id
_entity_poly.type
_entity_poly.pdbx_seq_one_letter_code
_entity_poly.pdbx_strand_id
1 'polypeptide(L)'
;MNLKIFISLITVAILVFAASLAFIEIENNGTKMTTVPADSAVETAQPTCFVGGCSNEICSAEQGVVSTCIYKEEYACYQAAACERQSDGQCGWTQTVELTSCLMGK
;
A
#
# COMPACT_ATOMS: atom_id res chain seq x y z
N MET A 1 5.47 -46.38 -0.10
CA MET A 1 6.06 -45.07 0.28
C MET A 1 6.61 -45.20 1.70
N ASN A 2 7.92 -45.04 1.89
CA ASN A 2 8.60 -45.52 3.11
C ASN A 2 8.41 -44.57 4.30
N LEU A 3 7.87 -45.09 5.41
CA LEU A 3 7.62 -44.36 6.66
C LEU A 3 8.87 -43.62 7.18
N LYS A 4 10.06 -44.17 6.93
CA LYS A 4 11.35 -43.55 7.27
C LYS A 4 11.61 -42.23 6.53
N ILE A 5 11.13 -42.11 5.28
CA ILE A 5 11.28 -40.89 4.47
C ILE A 5 10.39 -39.78 5.04
N PHE A 6 9.15 -40.11 5.45
CA PHE A 6 8.26 -39.13 6.07
C PHE A 6 8.79 -38.60 7.40
N ILE A 7 9.31 -39.47 8.26
CA ILE A 7 9.90 -39.05 9.54
C ILE A 7 11.10 -38.15 9.30
N SER A 8 11.98 -38.50 8.34
CA SER A 8 13.13 -37.67 7.98
C SER A 8 12.75 -36.29 7.45
N LEU A 9 11.69 -36.20 6.65
CA LEU A 9 11.21 -34.92 6.11
C LEU A 9 10.58 -34.05 7.21
N ILE A 10 9.81 -34.65 8.11
CA ILE A 10 9.19 -33.94 9.25
C ILE A 10 10.28 -33.41 10.20
N THR A 11 11.30 -34.21 10.51
CA THR A 11 12.39 -33.76 11.40
C THR A 11 13.20 -32.62 10.78
N VAL A 12 13.46 -32.66 9.47
CA VAL A 12 14.18 -31.57 8.77
C VAL A 12 13.33 -30.29 8.75
N ALA A 13 12.04 -30.40 8.47
CA ALA A 13 11.13 -29.25 8.47
C ALA A 13 11.02 -28.59 9.85
N ILE A 14 10.93 -29.38 10.93
CA ILE A 14 10.88 -28.87 12.31
C ILE A 14 12.18 -28.15 12.69
N LEU A 15 13.35 -28.69 12.29
CA LEU A 15 14.64 -28.05 12.57
C LEU A 15 14.80 -26.71 11.83
N VAL A 16 14.33 -26.61 10.59
CA VAL A 16 14.34 -25.35 9.83
C VAL A 16 13.41 -24.31 10.46
N PHE A 17 12.22 -24.72 10.90
CA PHE A 17 11.25 -23.83 11.54
C PHE A 17 11.76 -23.33 12.91
N ALA A 18 12.34 -24.23 13.71
CA ALA A 18 12.95 -23.86 15.00
C ALA A 18 14.12 -22.89 14.84
N ALA A 19 14.96 -23.06 13.81
CA ALA A 19 16.03 -22.12 13.50
C ALA A 19 15.48 -20.75 13.08
N SER A 20 14.32 -20.71 12.40
CA SER A 20 13.65 -19.46 11.98
C SER A 20 13.09 -18.66 13.16
N LEU A 21 12.62 -19.36 14.21
CA LEU A 21 12.05 -18.74 15.41
C LEU A 21 13.11 -18.13 16.34
N ALA A 22 14.40 -18.46 16.16
CA ALA A 22 15.50 -17.93 16.96
C ALA A 22 16.05 -16.57 16.46
N PHE A 23 15.62 -16.07 15.30
CA PHE A 23 16.11 -14.80 14.72
C PHE A 23 15.14 -13.61 14.90
N ILE A 24 14.02 -13.77 15.62
CA ILE A 24 13.13 -12.64 15.95
C ILE A 24 13.65 -11.97 17.22
N GLU A 25 14.79 -11.30 17.11
CA GLU A 25 15.27 -10.33 18.10
C GLU A 25 14.73 -8.96 17.67
N ILE A 26 13.51 -8.64 18.10
CA ILE A 26 12.97 -7.28 17.93
C ILE A 26 13.70 -6.39 18.94
N GLU A 27 14.78 -5.74 18.51
CA GLU A 27 15.26 -4.54 19.18
C GLU A 27 14.21 -3.43 18.97
N ASN A 28 13.26 -3.34 19.89
CA ASN A 28 12.42 -2.17 20.09
C ASN A 28 13.31 -1.00 20.53
N ASN A 29 14.02 -0.38 19.59
CA ASN A 29 14.75 0.85 19.86
C ASN A 29 13.74 2.00 19.89
N GLY A 30 13.25 2.27 21.09
CA GLY A 30 12.28 3.30 21.41
C GLY A 30 12.70 4.67 20.87
N THR A 31 11.77 5.26 20.15
CA THR A 31 11.78 6.60 19.56
C THR A 31 12.22 7.66 20.57
N LYS A 32 13.35 8.32 20.29
CA LYS A 32 13.76 9.58 20.92
C LYS A 32 12.80 10.69 20.46
N MET A 33 11.77 10.94 21.26
CA MET A 33 10.79 12.01 21.03
C MET A 33 11.42 13.34 21.44
N THR A 34 12.01 14.04 20.47
CA THR A 34 12.46 15.42 20.62
C THR A 34 11.24 16.35 20.61
N THR A 35 11.09 17.09 21.69
CA THR A 35 10.14 18.19 21.87
C THR A 35 10.51 19.36 20.95
N VAL A 36 9.61 19.70 20.02
CA VAL A 36 9.65 20.97 19.26
C VAL A 36 8.70 21.97 19.93
N PRO A 37 9.13 23.21 20.19
CA PRO A 37 8.34 24.19 20.92
C PRO A 37 7.12 24.66 20.12
N ALA A 38 6.05 24.90 20.88
CA ALA A 38 4.75 25.38 20.42
C ALA A 38 4.83 26.82 19.89
N ASP A 39 4.95 26.97 18.57
CA ASP A 39 4.37 28.11 17.84
C ASP A 39 4.28 27.79 16.34
N SER A 40 3.27 27.02 15.96
CA SER A 40 2.68 26.96 14.62
C SER A 40 1.47 26.06 14.71
N ALA A 41 0.27 26.61 14.53
CA ALA A 41 -0.89 25.81 14.17
C ALA A 41 -0.69 25.29 12.74
N VAL A 42 0.22 24.32 12.57
CA VAL A 42 0.12 23.35 11.48
C VAL A 42 -0.99 22.43 11.92
N GLU A 43 -2.21 22.75 11.49
CA GLU A 43 -3.24 21.74 11.38
C GLU A 43 -2.58 20.54 10.72
N THR A 44 -2.49 19.42 11.44
CA THR A 44 -2.11 18.13 10.89
C THR A 44 -3.24 17.65 9.98
N ALA A 45 -3.58 18.48 8.99
CA ALA A 45 -4.42 18.15 7.86
C ALA A 45 -3.65 17.07 7.13
N GLN A 46 -4.01 15.84 7.46
CA GLN A 46 -3.78 14.67 6.64
C GLN A 46 -3.78 15.11 5.17
N PRO A 47 -2.67 14.94 4.41
CA PRO A 47 -2.59 15.46 3.05
C PRO A 47 -3.85 15.03 2.30
N THR A 48 -4.62 16.00 1.81
CA THR A 48 -5.84 15.71 1.06
C THR A 48 -5.42 15.05 -0.26
N CYS A 49 -6.13 14.00 -0.67
CA CYS A 49 -5.87 13.38 -1.96
C CYS A 49 -6.67 14.10 -3.04
N PHE A 50 -6.01 14.40 -4.15
CA PHE A 50 -6.56 15.16 -5.26
C PHE A 50 -6.60 14.29 -6.51
N VAL A 51 -7.71 14.39 -7.24
CA VAL A 51 -7.84 13.84 -8.58
C VAL A 51 -7.24 14.84 -9.57
N GLY A 52 -6.39 14.35 -10.46
CA GLY A 52 -5.72 15.10 -11.51
C GLY A 52 -5.48 14.25 -12.74
N GLY A 53 -4.59 14.72 -13.62
CA GLY A 53 -4.46 14.18 -14.98
C GLY A 53 -5.50 14.76 -15.93
N CYS A 54 -5.23 14.69 -17.24
CA CYS A 54 -6.09 15.29 -18.24
C CYS A 54 -7.45 14.57 -18.36
N SER A 55 -7.52 13.29 -17.98
CA SER A 55 -8.74 12.47 -17.99
C SER A 55 -9.20 12.06 -16.59
N ASN A 56 -8.73 12.76 -15.54
CA ASN A 56 -8.99 12.41 -14.13
C ASN A 56 -8.44 11.03 -13.74
N GLU A 57 -7.33 10.60 -14.34
CA GLU A 57 -6.74 9.28 -14.15
C GLU A 57 -5.68 9.21 -13.05
N ILE A 58 -5.27 10.35 -12.49
CA ILE A 58 -4.23 10.42 -11.44
C ILE A 58 -4.86 10.74 -10.09
N CYS A 59 -4.52 9.94 -9.08
CA CYS A 59 -4.78 10.27 -7.67
C CYS A 59 -3.44 10.60 -6.99
N SER A 60 -3.30 11.80 -6.42
CA SER A 60 -2.04 12.28 -5.84
C SER A 60 -2.28 13.12 -4.58
N ALA A 61 -1.26 13.25 -3.73
CA ALA A 61 -1.26 14.23 -2.64
C ALA A 61 -0.99 15.66 -3.15
N GLU A 62 -0.53 15.81 -4.39
CA GLU A 62 -0.27 17.08 -5.03
C GLU A 62 -1.49 17.55 -5.82
N GLN A 63 -1.88 18.81 -5.61
CA GLN A 63 -2.96 19.43 -6.37
C GLN A 63 -2.47 19.88 -7.75
N GLY A 64 -3.29 19.70 -8.78
CA GLY A 64 -3.00 20.21 -10.13
C GLY A 64 -1.99 19.40 -10.93
N VAL A 65 -1.76 18.12 -10.55
CA VAL A 65 -0.98 17.20 -11.37
C VAL A 65 -1.64 17.06 -12.74
N VAL A 66 -0.85 17.24 -13.79
CA VAL A 66 -1.29 17.11 -15.18
C VAL A 66 -0.52 15.98 -15.86
N SER A 67 -1.20 15.30 -16.78
CA SER A 67 -0.64 14.29 -17.66
C SER A 67 -0.72 14.76 -19.11
N THR A 68 -0.09 14.02 -20.03
CA THR A 68 -0.35 14.21 -21.45
C THR A 68 -1.81 13.86 -21.76
N CYS A 69 -2.50 14.74 -22.50
CA CYS A 69 -3.91 14.56 -22.88
C CYS A 69 -4.11 13.50 -23.97
N ILE A 70 -3.82 12.24 -23.64
CA ILE A 70 -4.10 11.07 -24.47
C ILE A 70 -5.42 10.48 -24.02
N TYR A 71 -6.30 10.18 -24.97
CA TYR A 71 -7.53 9.46 -24.67
C TYR A 71 -7.27 7.96 -24.61
N LYS A 72 -7.71 7.32 -23.51
CA LYS A 72 -7.82 5.88 -23.39
C LYS A 72 -9.16 5.53 -22.73
N GLU A 73 -9.79 4.48 -23.20
CA GLU A 73 -11.12 4.06 -22.70
C GLU A 73 -11.07 3.69 -21.21
N GLU A 74 -9.98 3.04 -20.78
CA GLU A 74 -9.73 2.65 -19.38
C GLU A 74 -9.72 3.83 -18.38
N TYR A 75 -9.50 5.07 -18.83
CA TYR A 75 -9.60 6.24 -17.95
C TYR A 75 -11.03 6.53 -17.48
N ALA A 76 -12.04 6.08 -18.21
CA ALA A 76 -13.44 6.21 -17.78
C ALA A 76 -13.70 5.46 -16.47
N CYS A 77 -12.95 4.38 -16.19
CA CYS A 77 -13.09 3.58 -14.98
C CYS A 77 -12.76 4.36 -13.69
N TYR A 78 -11.89 5.37 -13.77
CA TYR A 78 -11.49 6.17 -12.63
C TYR A 78 -12.51 7.25 -12.24
N GLN A 79 -13.48 7.57 -13.11
CA GLN A 79 -14.48 8.62 -12.83
C GLN A 79 -15.37 8.31 -11.61
N ALA A 80 -15.62 7.02 -11.36
CA ALA A 80 -16.38 6.55 -10.20
C ALA A 80 -15.50 6.01 -9.07
N ALA A 81 -14.18 5.96 -9.26
CA ALA A 81 -13.24 5.44 -8.28
C ALA A 81 -13.02 6.43 -7.13
N ALA A 82 -12.77 5.91 -5.93
CA ALA A 82 -12.38 6.74 -4.79
C ALA A 82 -10.88 7.04 -4.83
N CYS A 83 -10.52 8.33 -4.79
CA CYS A 83 -9.14 8.80 -4.61
C CYS A 83 -8.94 9.20 -3.15
N GLU A 84 -8.25 8.37 -2.39
CA GLU A 84 -8.08 8.53 -0.95
C GLU A 84 -6.73 8.00 -0.46
N ARG A 85 -6.42 8.27 0.81
CA ARG A 85 -5.20 7.77 1.45
C ARG A 85 -5.34 6.26 1.66
N GLN A 86 -4.38 5.50 1.16
CA GLN A 86 -4.30 4.06 1.28
C GLN A 86 -3.66 3.64 2.61
N SER A 87 -3.62 2.34 2.89
CA SER A 87 -3.06 1.79 4.14
C SER A 87 -1.56 2.02 4.30
N ASP A 88 -0.85 2.31 3.21
CA ASP A 88 0.57 2.70 3.20
C ASP A 88 0.79 4.21 3.44
N GLY A 89 -0.28 4.98 3.63
CA GLY A 89 -0.24 6.41 3.86
C GLY A 89 -0.16 7.28 2.60
N GLN A 90 -0.07 6.68 1.41
CA GLN A 90 -0.01 7.39 0.13
C GLN A 90 -1.41 7.62 -0.46
N CYS A 91 -1.56 8.65 -1.29
CA CYS A 91 -2.78 8.82 -2.07
C CYS A 91 -2.80 7.83 -3.23
N GLY A 92 -3.94 7.16 -3.43
CA GLY A 92 -4.12 6.20 -4.50
C GLY A 92 -5.59 5.92 -4.77
N TRP A 93 -5.84 5.23 -5.89
CA TRP A 93 -7.17 4.74 -6.22
C TRP A 93 -7.51 3.52 -5.37
N THR A 94 -8.66 3.56 -4.70
CA THR A 94 -9.15 2.42 -3.92
C THR A 94 -9.60 1.31 -4.86
N GLN A 95 -8.91 0.17 -4.77
CA GLN A 95 -9.17 -0.98 -5.62
C GLN A 95 -10.42 -1.71 -5.18
N THR A 96 -11.52 -1.45 -5.90
CA THR A 96 -12.77 -2.20 -5.79
C THR A 96 -12.86 -3.25 -6.88
N VAL A 97 -13.76 -4.21 -6.71
CA VAL A 97 -14.06 -5.22 -7.75
C VAL A 97 -14.56 -4.54 -9.03
N GLU A 98 -15.37 -3.48 -8.90
CA GLU A 98 -15.92 -2.72 -10.01
C GLU A 98 -14.81 -1.99 -10.80
N LEU A 99 -13.93 -1.28 -10.11
CA LEU A 99 -12.79 -0.60 -10.74
C LEU A 99 -11.89 -1.60 -11.47
N THR A 100 -11.53 -2.69 -10.78
CA THR A 100 -10.66 -3.72 -11.35
C THR A 100 -11.28 -4.38 -12.58
N SER A 101 -12.59 -4.66 -12.56
CA SER A 101 -13.28 -5.28 -13.70
C SER A 101 -13.36 -4.33 -14.89
N CYS A 102 -13.68 -3.06 -14.65
CA CYS A 102 -13.71 -2.03 -15.69
C CYS A 102 -12.33 -1.87 -16.36
N LEU A 103 -11.25 -1.81 -15.57
CA LEU A 103 -9.88 -1.71 -16.10
C LEU A 103 -9.45 -2.95 -16.90
N MET A 104 -10.08 -4.11 -16.66
CA MET A 104 -9.89 -5.32 -17.45
C MET A 104 -10.79 -5.38 -18.70
N GLY A 105 -11.62 -4.36 -18.94
CA GLY A 105 -12.57 -4.30 -20.04
C GLY A 105 -13.71 -5.31 -19.92
N LYS A 106 -14.19 -5.55 -18.69
CA LYS A 106 -15.24 -6.53 -18.36
C LYS A 106 -16.52 -5.88 -17.84
#